data_AF-A0A3B3HHG7-F1
#
_entry.id   AF-A0A3B3HHG7-F1
#
_cell.length_a   1.000
_cell.length_b   1.000
_cell.length_c   1.000
_cell.angle_alpha   90.00
_cell.angle_beta   90.00
_cell.angle_gamma   90.00
#
_symmetry.space_group_name_H-M   'P 1'
#
loop_
_entity.id
_entity.type
_entity.pdbx_description
1 polymer ?
#
loop_
_entity_poly.entity_id
_entity_poly.type
_entity_poly.pdbx_seq_one_letter_code
_entity_poly.pdbx_strand_id
1 'polypeptide(L)'
;MADFWLISVPLDKTTSASVEKLKRAITKAQLCSNWKFSIPDLKVGVLDSLLSVSDNFSKLDTLTESVIKKTCQCMNEVMEPSEDKVHPNILVNGEPSRNQSNVPAQLKAYLTSLRVNMMKYVTKFQWDTAKYPPALPLSSLVDIIGKEVLQAETEFKSHASAYNSLKANLEHKLNEKLQTRSLHGIVSEDDFVVSEYLTTLLVVVSRDRYLQWERSYESLSLLVVPRSSRKLFEDGEGAVFSVTLFKRVVCEFKAKAQESKFIVREYCFDQEAREQQEIREYTILKREKYEIFVRWLMVNFSQLFIAWIHLKAIGVFVESVLRYGLPVNYQALLLQTDKKHSKKLRDTLSSLFKHLDPTASLKDVSCDIPGLCQEEYSSYICFPINTSML
;
A
#
# COMPACT_ATOMS: atom_id res chain seq x y z
N MET A 1 -11.28 -16.22 9.87
CA MET A 1 -11.45 -15.06 8.96
C MET A 1 -12.85 -15.18 8.37
N ALA A 2 -13.63 -14.11 8.42
CA ALA A 2 -15.04 -14.16 8.06
C ALA A 2 -15.19 -13.79 6.57
N ASP A 3 -15.80 -14.68 5.81
CA ASP A 3 -16.15 -14.42 4.43
C ASP A 3 -17.64 -14.09 4.39
N PHE A 4 -17.99 -13.02 3.69
CA PHE A 4 -19.38 -12.65 3.47
C PHE A 4 -19.82 -13.18 2.12
N TRP A 5 -20.98 -13.82 2.08
CA TRP A 5 -21.62 -14.26 0.85
C TRP A 5 -22.92 -13.48 0.68
N LEU A 6 -22.99 -12.70 -0.39
CA LEU A 6 -24.19 -11.99 -0.76
C LEU A 6 -24.99 -12.89 -1.72
N ILE A 7 -26.12 -13.40 -1.25
CA ILE A 7 -26.94 -14.34 -2.01
C ILE A 7 -28.27 -13.73 -2.41
N SER A 8 -28.83 -14.24 -3.51
CA SER A 8 -30.22 -13.97 -3.88
C SER A 8 -31.10 -15.18 -3.61
N VAL A 9 -32.26 -14.96 -2.98
CA VAL A 9 -33.27 -15.99 -2.73
C VAL A 9 -34.56 -15.58 -3.43
N PRO A 10 -35.10 -16.38 -4.37
CA PRO A 10 -36.36 -16.04 -5.03
C PRO A 10 -37.50 -16.06 -4.02
N LEU A 11 -38.46 -15.17 -4.22
CA LEU A 11 -39.67 -15.08 -3.42
C LEU A 11 -40.82 -15.74 -4.17
N ASP A 12 -41.54 -16.63 -3.49
CA ASP A 12 -42.77 -17.22 -4.02
C ASP A 12 -43.86 -16.13 -4.05
N LYS A 13 -44.75 -16.16 -5.05
CA LYS A 13 -45.72 -15.08 -5.38
C LYS A 13 -46.56 -14.55 -4.20
N THR A 14 -46.67 -15.30 -3.10
CA THR A 14 -47.49 -14.96 -1.93
C THR A 14 -46.78 -15.15 -0.58
N THR A 15 -45.58 -15.74 -0.50
CA THR A 15 -44.95 -16.08 0.78
C THR A 15 -43.42 -16.00 0.75
N SER A 16 -42.81 -15.51 1.83
CA SER A 16 -41.35 -15.57 2.09
C SER A 16 -40.89 -16.98 2.52
N ALA A 17 -41.57 -18.03 2.08
CA ALA A 17 -41.38 -19.40 2.55
C ALA A 17 -39.97 -19.92 2.29
N SER A 18 -39.43 -19.64 1.10
CA SER A 18 -38.07 -20.00 0.70
C SER A 18 -36.99 -19.32 1.58
N VAL A 19 -37.18 -18.04 1.92
CA VAL A 19 -36.31 -17.29 2.84
C VAL A 19 -36.39 -17.86 4.26
N GLU A 20 -37.59 -18.14 4.76
CA GLU A 20 -37.77 -18.70 6.10
C GLU A 20 -37.28 -20.15 6.20
N LYS A 21 -37.37 -20.94 5.13
CA LYS A 21 -36.77 -22.28 5.04
C LYS A 21 -35.24 -22.18 5.14
N LEU A 22 -34.62 -21.24 4.43
CA LEU A 22 -33.19 -20.99 4.51
C LEU A 22 -32.77 -20.55 5.92
N LYS A 23 -33.43 -19.55 6.51
CA LYS A 23 -33.13 -19.07 7.87
C LYS A 23 -33.25 -20.18 8.90
N ARG A 24 -34.27 -21.03 8.81
CA ARG A 24 -34.43 -22.21 9.69
C ARG A 24 -33.29 -23.21 9.52
N ALA A 25 -32.89 -23.51 8.28
CA ALA A 25 -31.78 -24.42 8.01
C ALA A 25 -30.44 -23.90 8.58
N ILE A 26 -30.15 -22.61 8.36
CA ILE A 26 -28.96 -21.94 8.89
C ILE A 26 -28.96 -21.94 10.42
N THR A 27 -30.08 -21.55 11.04
CA THR A 27 -30.21 -21.43 12.51
C THR A 27 -30.10 -22.80 13.18
N LYS A 28 -30.79 -23.82 12.64
CA LYS A 28 -30.75 -25.19 13.16
C LYS A 28 -29.35 -25.78 13.15
N ALA A 29 -28.57 -25.49 12.11
CA ALA A 29 -27.23 -26.03 11.94
C ALA A 29 -26.11 -25.09 12.43
N GLN A 30 -26.47 -23.93 13.01
CA GLN A 30 -25.57 -22.87 13.49
C GLN A 30 -24.45 -22.53 12.49
N LEU A 31 -24.80 -22.41 11.21
CA LEU A 31 -23.82 -22.33 10.12
C LEU A 31 -23.24 -20.93 9.89
N CYS A 32 -24.08 -19.89 10.02
CA CYS A 32 -23.69 -18.51 9.73
C CYS A 32 -24.62 -17.50 10.39
N SER A 33 -24.13 -16.26 10.53
CA SER A 33 -24.98 -15.10 10.79
C SER A 33 -25.57 -14.58 9.47
N ASN A 34 -26.79 -14.03 9.49
CA ASN A 34 -27.43 -13.51 8.29
C ASN A 34 -28.11 -12.16 8.53
N TRP A 35 -28.09 -11.30 7.50
CA TRP A 35 -28.76 -10.00 7.48
C TRP A 35 -29.53 -9.81 6.19
N LYS A 36 -30.66 -9.11 6.26
CA LYS A 36 -31.34 -8.61 5.07
C LYS A 36 -30.45 -7.57 4.38
N PHE A 37 -30.22 -7.76 3.09
CA PHE A 37 -29.47 -6.81 2.27
C PHE A 37 -30.45 -6.07 1.35
N SER A 38 -30.65 -4.78 1.60
CA SER A 38 -31.70 -4.01 0.93
C SER A 38 -31.20 -3.41 -0.37
N ILE A 39 -31.63 -3.99 -1.50
CA ILE A 39 -31.36 -3.49 -2.85
C ILE A 39 -32.65 -2.85 -3.35
N PRO A 40 -32.63 -1.58 -3.80
CA PRO A 40 -33.83 -0.93 -4.35
C PRO A 40 -34.18 -1.52 -5.72
N ASP A 41 -35.39 -1.24 -6.19
CA ASP A 41 -35.77 -1.55 -7.57
C ASP A 41 -34.95 -0.69 -8.52
N LEU A 42 -33.98 -1.31 -9.20
CA LEU A 42 -33.14 -0.65 -10.19
C LEU A 42 -33.83 -0.69 -11.55
N LYS A 43 -33.63 0.37 -12.35
CA LYS A 43 -34.25 0.47 -13.67
C LYS A 43 -33.69 -0.56 -14.65
N VAL A 44 -34.50 -1.58 -14.93
CA VAL A 44 -34.22 -2.59 -15.95
C VAL A 44 -34.44 -1.99 -17.34
N GLY A 45 -33.43 -2.06 -18.20
CA GLY A 45 -33.51 -1.67 -19.61
C GLY A 45 -33.98 -2.83 -20.51
N VAL A 46 -33.45 -2.89 -21.72
CA VAL A 46 -33.65 -4.04 -22.62
C VAL A 46 -32.73 -5.20 -22.20
N LEU A 47 -33.10 -6.43 -22.54
CA LEU A 47 -32.31 -7.63 -22.23
C LEU A 47 -30.84 -7.50 -22.66
N ASP A 48 -30.58 -6.93 -23.85
CA ASP A 48 -29.22 -6.71 -24.35
C ASP A 48 -28.38 -5.82 -23.42
N SER A 49 -29.01 -4.83 -22.78
CA SER A 49 -28.34 -3.97 -21.80
C SER A 49 -28.01 -4.73 -20.51
N LEU A 50 -28.87 -5.65 -20.08
CA LEU A 50 -28.60 -6.51 -18.91
C LEU A 50 -27.45 -7.48 -19.18
N LEU A 51 -27.46 -8.12 -20.34
CA LEU A 51 -26.39 -9.04 -20.76
C LEU A 51 -25.05 -8.29 -20.85
N SER A 52 -25.04 -7.11 -21.48
CA SER A 52 -23.84 -6.27 -21.55
C SER A 52 -23.31 -5.87 -20.17
N VAL A 53 -24.19 -5.53 -19.22
CA VAL A 53 -23.80 -5.24 -17.83
C VAL A 53 -23.24 -6.50 -17.15
N SER A 54 -23.87 -7.66 -17.35
CA SER A 54 -23.42 -8.95 -16.80
C SER A 54 -22.03 -9.34 -17.32
N ASP A 55 -21.77 -9.19 -18.63
CA ASP A 55 -20.49 -9.54 -19.25
C ASP A 55 -19.34 -8.63 -18.78
N ASN A 56 -19.65 -7.36 -18.52
CA ASN A 56 -18.66 -6.39 -18.04
C ASN A 56 -18.49 -6.40 -16.51
N PHE A 57 -19.45 -6.99 -15.79
CA PHE A 57 -19.46 -7.03 -14.33
C PHE A 57 -18.20 -7.68 -13.77
N SER A 58 -17.84 -8.88 -14.25
CA SER A 58 -16.71 -9.66 -13.73
C SER A 58 -15.37 -8.92 -13.88
N LYS A 59 -15.19 -8.21 -15.00
CA LYS A 59 -14.01 -7.38 -15.26
C LYS A 59 -13.92 -6.21 -14.30
N LEU A 60 -15.03 -5.48 -14.12
CA LEU A 60 -15.06 -4.32 -13.23
C LEU A 60 -14.92 -4.73 -11.76
N ASP A 61 -15.54 -5.84 -11.36
CA ASP A 61 -15.43 -6.40 -10.02
C ASP A 61 -13.98 -6.78 -9.69
N THR A 62 -13.31 -7.50 -10.60
CA THR A 62 -11.90 -7.88 -10.48
C THR A 62 -10.98 -6.66 -10.42
N LEU A 63 -11.23 -5.66 -11.28
CA LEU A 63 -10.48 -4.40 -11.27
C LEU A 63 -10.64 -3.69 -9.93
N THR A 64 -11.88 -3.54 -9.46
CA THR A 64 -12.20 -2.86 -8.19
C THR A 64 -11.52 -3.55 -7.01
N GLU A 65 -11.62 -4.88 -6.92
CA GLU A 65 -10.96 -5.66 -5.86
C GLU A 65 -9.43 -5.51 -5.94
N SER A 66 -8.84 -5.51 -7.15
CA SER A 66 -7.41 -5.30 -7.36
C SER A 66 -6.93 -3.93 -6.87
N VAL A 67 -7.67 -2.87 -7.18
CA VAL A 67 -7.33 -1.49 -6.75
C VAL A 67 -7.47 -1.37 -5.23
N ILE A 68 -8.51 -1.94 -4.61
CA ILE A 68 -8.67 -1.95 -3.15
C ILE A 68 -7.51 -2.70 -2.48
N LYS A 69 -7.13 -3.87 -2.99
CA LYS A 69 -5.99 -4.65 -2.46
C LYS A 69 -4.68 -3.87 -2.54
N LYS A 70 -4.38 -3.26 -3.69
CA LYS A 70 -3.18 -2.42 -3.86
C LYS A 70 -3.18 -1.23 -2.90
N THR A 71 -4.32 -0.58 -2.73
CA THR A 71 -4.48 0.55 -1.81
C THR A 71 -4.24 0.12 -0.37
N CYS A 72 -4.82 -1.01 0.07
CA CYS A 72 -4.60 -1.54 1.41
C CYS A 72 -3.15 -1.97 1.66
N GLN A 73 -2.55 -2.69 0.70
CA GLN A 73 -1.15 -3.11 0.79
C GLN A 73 -0.22 -1.90 0.91
N CYS A 74 -0.40 -0.90 0.04
CA CYS A 74 0.40 0.32 0.09
C CYS A 74 0.19 1.09 1.41
N MET A 75 -1.05 1.14 1.91
CA MET A 75 -1.34 1.73 3.22
C MET A 75 -0.58 1.01 4.34
N ASN A 76 -0.49 -0.32 4.31
CA ASN A 76 0.32 -1.07 5.27
C ASN A 76 1.82 -0.77 5.12
N GLU A 77 2.35 -0.77 3.89
CA GLU A 77 3.78 -0.53 3.61
C GLU A 77 4.24 0.89 3.94
N VAL A 78 3.42 1.89 3.64
CA VAL A 78 3.76 3.31 3.86
C VAL A 78 3.57 3.68 5.32
N MET A 79 2.57 3.11 6.00
CA MET A 79 2.28 3.46 7.38
C MET A 79 3.04 2.61 8.41
N GLU A 80 3.53 1.42 8.06
CA GLU A 80 4.48 0.72 8.94
C GLU A 80 5.72 1.60 9.15
N PRO A 81 6.17 1.80 10.41
CA PRO A 81 7.42 2.50 10.63
C PRO A 81 8.51 1.69 9.95
N SER A 82 9.23 2.30 9.01
CA SER A 82 10.57 1.83 8.74
C SER A 82 11.26 1.83 10.11
N GLU A 83 11.80 0.68 10.53
CA GLU A 83 12.94 0.69 11.44
C GLU A 83 14.11 1.33 10.70
N ASP A 84 13.97 2.59 10.31
CA ASP A 84 15.08 3.43 9.96
C ASP A 84 15.85 3.53 11.26
N LYS A 85 16.87 2.67 11.37
CA LYS A 85 17.98 2.83 12.28
C LYS A 85 18.64 4.17 11.95
N VAL A 86 18.00 5.24 12.38
CA VAL A 86 18.65 6.52 12.58
C VAL A 86 19.67 6.22 13.66
N HIS A 87 20.91 5.97 13.23
CA HIS A 87 22.04 5.94 14.15
C HIS A 87 21.97 7.21 15.01
N PRO A 88 21.96 7.10 16.34
CA PRO A 88 21.65 8.21 17.25
C PRO A 88 22.75 9.29 17.35
N ASN A 89 23.67 9.38 16.39
CA ASN A 89 24.87 10.21 16.50
C ASN A 89 24.84 11.51 15.68
N ILE A 90 23.68 12.15 15.55
CA ILE A 90 23.61 13.59 15.25
C ILE A 90 22.56 14.21 16.17
N LEU A 91 22.93 14.38 17.44
CA LEU A 91 22.27 15.27 18.37
C LEU A 91 23.27 16.39 18.67
N VAL A 92 23.14 17.53 17.98
CA VAL A 92 23.69 18.80 18.45
C VAL A 92 22.50 19.68 18.82
N ASN A 93 22.47 20.04 20.10
CA ASN A 93 21.49 20.84 20.84
C ASN A 93 20.24 20.07 21.29
N GLY A 94 20.28 19.69 22.56
CA GLY A 94 19.26 18.88 23.22
C GLY A 94 17.93 19.60 23.38
N GLU A 95 16.92 19.03 22.74
CA GLU A 95 15.64 18.74 23.37
C GLU A 95 15.23 17.32 22.92
N PRO A 96 14.95 16.38 23.84
CA PRO A 96 14.38 15.11 23.45
C PRO A 96 12.94 15.38 22.99
N SER A 97 12.72 15.37 21.68
CA SER A 97 11.37 15.41 21.11
C SER A 97 10.62 14.17 21.58
N ARG A 98 9.83 14.35 22.64
CA ARG A 98 9.23 13.29 23.46
C ARG A 98 8.04 12.58 22.79
N ASN A 99 7.88 12.67 21.47
CA ASN A 99 6.67 12.24 20.76
C ASN A 99 6.89 11.27 19.58
N GLN A 100 8.05 10.63 19.43
CA GLN A 100 8.28 9.69 18.31
C GLN A 100 7.92 8.22 18.54
N SER A 101 7.33 7.82 19.67
CA SER A 101 7.11 6.39 19.98
C SER A 101 5.66 5.86 19.92
N ASN A 102 4.67 6.66 19.50
CA ASN A 102 3.24 6.24 19.59
C ASN A 102 2.51 6.06 18.23
N VAL A 103 3.18 6.31 17.11
CA VAL A 103 2.60 6.17 15.76
C VAL A 103 2.11 4.74 15.45
N PRO A 104 2.83 3.65 15.84
CA PRO A 104 2.40 2.28 15.53
C PRO A 104 1.07 1.90 16.20
N ALA A 105 0.82 2.42 17.42
CA ALA A 105 -0.40 2.16 18.16
C ALA A 105 -1.61 2.91 17.56
N GLN A 106 -1.41 4.15 17.10
CA GLN A 106 -2.45 4.93 16.43
C GLN A 106 -2.82 4.36 15.06
N LEU A 107 -1.84 3.86 14.29
CA LEU A 107 -2.06 3.20 13.01
C LEU A 107 -2.85 1.90 13.16
N LYS A 108 -2.40 1.02 14.04
CA LYS A 108 -3.08 -0.26 14.28
C LYS A 108 -4.51 -0.01 14.77
N ALA A 109 -4.72 1.03 15.58
CA ALA A 109 -6.04 1.47 15.99
C ALA A 109 -6.88 1.98 14.80
N TYR A 110 -6.31 2.77 13.88
CA TYR A 110 -6.99 3.23 12.68
C TYR A 110 -7.38 2.07 11.76
N LEU A 111 -6.47 1.17 11.41
CA LEU A 111 -6.76 0.01 10.56
C LEU A 111 -7.80 -0.90 11.20
N THR A 112 -7.72 -1.11 12.51
CA THR A 112 -8.75 -1.86 13.26
C THR A 112 -10.10 -1.15 13.21
N SER A 113 -10.13 0.18 13.39
CA SER A 113 -11.35 0.99 13.31
C SER A 113 -11.96 0.96 11.90
N LEU A 114 -11.13 1.15 10.88
CA LEU A 114 -11.51 1.07 9.47
C LEU A 114 -12.13 -0.29 9.16
N ARG A 115 -11.48 -1.37 9.57
CA ARG A 115 -12.01 -2.72 9.45
C ARG A 115 -13.38 -2.85 10.12
N VAL A 116 -13.52 -2.43 11.38
CA VAL A 116 -14.80 -2.49 12.11
C VAL A 116 -15.89 -1.69 11.38
N ASN A 117 -15.55 -0.50 10.88
CA ASN A 117 -16.47 0.36 10.13
C ASN A 117 -16.91 -0.29 8.82
N MET A 118 -16.00 -0.90 8.06
CA MET A 118 -16.33 -1.60 6.82
C MET A 118 -17.20 -2.83 7.09
N MET A 119 -16.90 -3.63 8.10
CA MET A 119 -17.73 -4.77 8.49
C MET A 119 -19.15 -4.32 8.91
N LYS A 120 -19.24 -3.21 9.66
CA LYS A 120 -20.52 -2.60 10.03
C LYS A 120 -21.28 -2.06 8.82
N TYR A 121 -20.57 -1.48 7.85
CA TYR A 121 -21.16 -1.00 6.61
C TYR A 121 -21.78 -2.14 5.80
N VAL A 122 -21.05 -3.25 5.58
CA VAL A 122 -21.58 -4.41 4.83
C VAL A 122 -22.80 -5.00 5.54
N THR A 123 -22.74 -5.20 6.87
CA THR A 123 -23.84 -5.80 7.65
C THR A 123 -25.06 -4.91 7.81
N LYS A 124 -24.91 -3.58 7.66
CA LYS A 124 -25.99 -2.59 7.71
C LYS A 124 -26.10 -1.81 6.41
N PHE A 125 -25.87 -2.49 5.28
CA PHE A 125 -25.88 -1.85 3.98
C PHE A 125 -27.19 -1.12 3.72
N GLN A 126 -27.05 0.13 3.26
CA GLN A 126 -28.12 0.92 2.69
C GLN A 126 -27.63 1.46 1.35
N TRP A 127 -28.51 1.44 0.37
CA TRP A 127 -28.21 1.95 -0.94
C TRP A 127 -28.00 3.48 -0.89
N ASP A 128 -26.87 3.94 -1.41
CA ASP A 128 -26.56 5.36 -1.54
C ASP A 128 -27.31 5.95 -2.74
N THR A 129 -28.53 6.43 -2.49
CA THR A 129 -29.40 7.02 -3.52
C THR A 129 -28.86 8.34 -4.06
N ALA A 130 -28.01 9.04 -3.30
CA ALA A 130 -27.45 10.32 -3.73
C ALA A 130 -26.34 10.10 -4.74
N LYS A 131 -25.48 9.10 -4.51
CA LYS A 131 -24.36 8.77 -5.39
C LYS A 131 -24.75 7.84 -6.54
N TYR A 132 -25.65 6.90 -6.30
CA TYR A 132 -26.10 5.91 -7.26
C TYR A 132 -27.64 5.95 -7.42
N PRO A 133 -28.23 6.97 -8.05
CA PRO A 133 -29.69 7.10 -8.10
C PRO A 133 -30.39 5.90 -8.78
N PRO A 134 -31.33 5.19 -8.11
CA PRO A 134 -32.02 4.01 -8.68
C PRO A 134 -32.80 4.27 -9.98
N ALA A 135 -33.15 5.53 -10.24
CA ALA A 135 -33.83 5.97 -11.45
C ALA A 135 -32.95 5.92 -12.71
N LEU A 136 -31.62 5.88 -12.55
CA LEU A 136 -30.69 5.77 -13.67
C LEU A 136 -30.70 4.34 -14.26
N PRO A 137 -30.42 4.21 -15.57
CA PRO A 137 -30.17 2.89 -16.17
C PRO A 137 -29.01 2.17 -15.49
N LEU A 138 -29.08 0.84 -15.42
CA LEU A 138 -28.03 0.00 -14.85
C LEU A 138 -26.64 0.25 -15.47
N SER A 139 -26.58 0.43 -16.80
CA SER A 139 -25.32 0.74 -17.49
C SER A 139 -24.69 2.04 -16.96
N SER A 140 -25.51 3.08 -16.74
CA SER A 140 -25.03 4.35 -16.19
C SER A 140 -24.53 4.20 -14.75
N LEU A 141 -25.18 3.37 -13.92
CA LEU A 141 -24.70 3.11 -12.55
C LEU A 141 -23.34 2.40 -12.56
N VAL A 142 -23.17 1.41 -13.43
CA VAL A 142 -21.90 0.69 -13.62
C VAL A 142 -20.82 1.61 -14.16
N ASP A 143 -21.16 2.50 -15.10
CA ASP A 143 -20.23 3.49 -15.64
C ASP A 143 -19.74 4.50 -14.59
N ILE A 144 -20.62 4.94 -13.67
CA ILE A 144 -20.25 5.82 -12.55
C ILE A 144 -19.22 5.12 -11.66
N ILE A 145 -19.48 3.87 -11.27
CA ILE A 145 -18.55 3.08 -10.46
C ILE A 145 -17.24 2.84 -11.22
N GLY A 146 -17.32 2.48 -12.50
CA GLY A 146 -16.16 2.24 -13.36
C GLY A 146 -15.24 3.46 -13.47
N LYS A 147 -15.81 4.64 -13.69
CA LYS A 147 -15.05 5.91 -13.73
C LYS A 147 -14.41 6.23 -12.38
N GLU A 148 -15.12 6.04 -11.28
CA GLU A 148 -14.59 6.23 -9.93
C GLU A 148 -13.37 5.34 -9.66
N VAL A 149 -13.47 4.04 -10.00
CA VAL A 149 -12.39 3.07 -9.81
C VAL A 149 -11.17 3.40 -10.68
N LEU A 150 -11.38 3.75 -11.95
CA LEU A 150 -10.30 4.11 -12.87
C LEU A 150 -9.59 5.41 -12.47
N GLN A 151 -10.36 6.39 -12.00
CA GLN A 151 -9.81 7.64 -11.48
C GLN A 151 -8.95 7.36 -10.24
N ALA A 152 -9.47 6.60 -9.28
CA ALA A 152 -8.73 6.22 -8.08
C ALA A 152 -7.46 5.43 -8.41
N GLU A 153 -7.48 4.53 -9.41
CA GLU A 153 -6.28 3.81 -9.84
C GLU A 153 -5.21 4.76 -10.41
N THR A 154 -5.63 5.75 -11.20
CA THR A 154 -4.73 6.73 -11.82
C THR A 154 -4.10 7.64 -10.77
N GLU A 155 -4.91 8.17 -9.86
CA GLU A 155 -4.46 9.00 -8.73
C GLU A 155 -3.53 8.22 -7.79
N PHE A 156 -3.85 6.95 -7.49
CA PHE A 156 -2.98 6.06 -6.71
C PHE A 156 -1.58 5.96 -7.33
N LYS A 157 -1.49 5.66 -8.63
CA LYS A 157 -0.20 5.55 -9.34
C LYS A 157 0.58 6.86 -9.32
N SER A 158 -0.11 7.99 -9.47
CA SER A 158 0.50 9.32 -9.41
C SER A 158 1.08 9.61 -8.03
N HIS A 159 0.30 9.42 -6.96
CA HIS A 159 0.76 9.64 -5.60
C HIS A 159 1.88 8.68 -5.19
N ALA A 160 1.74 7.39 -5.52
CA ALA A 160 2.74 6.38 -5.20
C ALA A 160 4.09 6.66 -5.90
N SER A 161 4.07 7.05 -7.18
CA SER A 161 5.31 7.38 -7.90
C SER A 161 5.97 8.63 -7.31
N ALA A 162 5.21 9.70 -7.06
CA ALA A 162 5.73 10.92 -6.44
C ALA A 162 6.37 10.67 -5.07
N TYR A 163 5.71 9.89 -4.20
CA TYR A 163 6.23 9.54 -2.88
C TYR A 163 7.48 8.65 -2.97
N ASN A 164 7.44 7.59 -3.80
CA ASN A 164 8.54 6.63 -3.90
C ASN A 164 9.79 7.24 -4.53
N SER A 165 9.65 8.09 -5.55
CA SER A 165 10.78 8.81 -6.14
C SER A 165 11.44 9.74 -5.12
N LEU A 166 10.65 10.46 -4.32
CA LEU A 166 11.14 11.35 -3.29
C LEU A 166 11.84 10.57 -2.15
N LYS A 167 11.26 9.45 -1.73
CA LYS A 167 11.83 8.54 -0.74
C LYS A 167 13.18 7.98 -1.22
N ALA A 168 13.24 7.44 -2.44
CA ALA A 168 14.45 6.87 -3.01
C ALA A 168 15.58 7.91 -3.16
N ASN A 169 15.25 9.13 -3.61
CA ASN A 169 16.23 10.22 -3.73
C ASN A 169 16.81 10.61 -2.37
N LEU A 170 15.98 10.71 -1.33
CA LEU A 170 16.43 11.04 0.01
C LEU A 170 17.28 9.90 0.61
N GLU A 171 16.85 8.65 0.46
CA GLU A 171 17.61 7.48 0.93
C GLU A 171 18.98 7.38 0.27
N HIS A 172 19.07 7.66 -1.04
CA HIS A 172 20.34 7.71 -1.74
C HIS A 172 21.27 8.79 -1.15
N LYS A 173 20.76 10.00 -0.90
CA LYS A 173 21.54 11.10 -0.30
C LYS A 173 21.96 10.81 1.15
N LEU A 174 21.19 10.03 1.90
CA LEU A 174 21.47 9.71 3.30
C LEU A 174 22.40 8.49 3.48
N ASN A 175 22.30 7.48 2.60
CA ASN A 175 23.05 6.22 2.69
C ASN A 175 24.36 6.22 1.89
N GLU A 176 24.96 7.39 1.73
CA GLU A 176 26.26 7.50 1.08
C GLU A 176 27.37 6.83 1.92
N LYS A 177 28.29 6.12 1.25
CA LYS A 177 29.45 5.46 1.91
C LYS A 177 30.37 6.51 2.52
N LEU A 178 31.22 6.16 3.49
CA LEU A 178 32.17 7.09 4.13
C LEU A 178 32.96 7.97 3.14
N GLN A 179 33.26 7.43 1.95
CA GLN A 179 33.95 8.12 0.87
C GLN A 179 33.17 9.33 0.30
N THR A 180 31.83 9.27 0.31
CA THR A 180 30.95 10.30 -0.27
C THR A 180 30.02 10.95 0.76
N ARG A 181 29.73 10.28 1.88
CA ARG A 181 28.87 10.73 2.97
C ARG A 181 29.20 12.15 3.42
N SER A 182 28.21 13.05 3.49
CA SER A 182 28.39 14.39 4.05
C SER A 182 29.14 14.36 5.40
N LEU A 183 30.19 15.18 5.51
CA LEU A 183 30.97 15.34 6.75
C LEU A 183 30.51 16.57 7.56
N HIS A 184 29.38 17.17 7.19
CA HIS A 184 28.76 18.24 7.95
C HIS A 184 28.46 17.82 9.39
N GLY A 185 28.82 18.68 10.35
CA GLY A 185 28.68 18.41 11.79
C GLY A 185 29.69 17.41 12.36
N ILE A 186 30.50 16.77 11.52
CA ILE A 186 31.64 15.92 11.93
C ILE A 186 32.93 16.74 11.96
N VAL A 187 33.12 17.58 10.95
CA VAL A 187 34.29 18.43 10.82
C VAL A 187 33.93 19.86 11.20
N SER A 188 34.76 20.47 12.04
CA SER A 188 34.61 21.85 12.50
C SER A 188 35.56 22.80 11.78
N GLU A 189 35.30 24.10 11.81
CA GLU A 189 36.23 25.11 11.28
C GLU A 189 37.60 25.05 11.99
N ASP A 190 37.62 24.67 13.27
CA ASP A 190 38.84 24.49 14.08
C ASP A 190 39.74 23.34 13.58
N ASP A 191 39.19 22.41 12.79
CA ASP A 191 39.97 21.32 12.21
C ASP A 191 40.74 21.75 10.95
N PHE A 192 40.47 22.95 10.42
CA PHE A 192 41.15 23.50 9.25
C PHE A 192 42.06 24.67 9.60
N VAL A 193 43.27 24.66 9.04
CA VAL A 193 44.19 25.77 9.18
C VAL A 193 43.90 26.85 8.14
N VAL A 194 43.47 28.03 8.60
CA VAL A 194 43.31 29.23 7.76
C VAL A 194 44.67 29.91 7.61
N SER A 195 45.31 29.73 6.45
CA SER A 195 46.63 30.31 6.15
C SER A 195 46.79 30.62 4.66
N GLU A 196 47.65 31.59 4.35
CA GLU A 196 48.04 31.91 2.97
C GLU A 196 48.74 30.72 2.30
N TYR A 197 49.61 30.01 3.03
CA TYR A 197 50.51 29.00 2.47
C TYR A 197 50.15 27.56 2.85
N LEU A 198 49.44 27.36 3.96
CA LEU A 198 49.03 26.04 4.43
C LEU A 198 47.58 25.74 4.05
N THR A 199 47.28 24.46 3.90
CA THR A 199 45.93 23.95 3.75
C THR A 199 45.80 22.64 4.52
N THR A 200 44.58 22.31 4.93
CA THR A 200 44.26 21.04 5.57
C THR A 200 43.43 20.20 4.61
N LEU A 201 43.86 18.95 4.39
CA LEU A 201 43.13 17.98 3.57
C LEU A 201 42.50 16.93 4.47
N LEU A 202 41.36 16.39 4.04
CA LEU A 202 40.72 15.24 4.66
C LEU A 202 41.13 13.97 3.91
N VAL A 203 41.47 12.91 4.64
CA VAL A 203 41.93 11.65 4.07
C VAL A 203 41.15 10.50 4.69
N VAL A 204 40.48 9.73 3.84
CA VAL A 204 39.80 8.50 4.23
C VAL A 204 40.80 7.36 4.19
N VAL A 205 40.96 6.68 5.32
CA VAL A 205 41.89 5.58 5.52
C VAL A 205 41.10 4.36 5.96
N SER A 206 41.32 3.21 5.31
CA SER A 206 40.73 1.94 5.72
C SER A 206 41.31 1.44 7.04
N ARG A 207 40.51 0.74 7.84
CA ARG A 207 40.89 0.32 9.20
C ARG A 207 42.16 -0.53 9.27
N ASP A 208 42.41 -1.36 8.26
CA ASP A 208 43.61 -2.18 8.11
C ASP A 208 44.89 -1.35 7.88
N ARG A 209 44.76 -0.06 7.54
CA ARG A 209 45.87 0.82 7.12
C ARG A 209 46.14 1.97 8.07
N TYR A 210 45.48 2.06 9.22
CA TYR A 210 45.72 3.16 10.18
C TYR A 210 47.19 3.26 10.58
N LEU A 211 47.81 2.13 10.92
CA LEU A 211 49.22 2.11 11.31
C LEU A 211 50.15 2.48 10.14
N GLN A 212 49.76 2.14 8.90
CA GLN A 212 50.50 2.55 7.72
C GLN A 212 50.42 4.07 7.54
N TRP A 213 49.21 4.63 7.66
CA TRP A 213 48.97 6.07 7.57
C TRP A 213 49.80 6.85 8.58
N GLU A 214 49.70 6.51 9.87
CA GLU A 214 50.43 7.19 10.95
C GLU A 214 51.95 7.19 10.74
N ARG A 215 52.50 6.13 10.13
CA ARG A 215 53.94 5.99 9.88
C ARG A 215 54.42 6.66 8.59
N SER A 216 53.55 6.84 7.60
CA SER A 216 53.98 7.25 6.26
C SER A 216 53.52 8.64 5.84
N TYR A 217 52.45 9.19 6.42
CA TYR A 217 51.82 10.41 5.90
C TYR A 217 52.78 11.62 5.83
N GLU A 218 53.69 11.75 6.81
CA GLU A 218 54.69 12.82 6.88
C GLU A 218 55.71 12.75 5.74
N SER A 219 55.92 11.56 5.18
CA SER A 219 56.89 11.30 4.11
C SER A 219 56.28 11.23 2.70
N LEU A 220 54.95 11.36 2.58
CA LEU A 220 54.27 11.36 1.29
C LEU A 220 54.67 12.58 0.44
N SER A 221 55.01 13.71 1.04
CA SER A 221 55.61 14.86 0.36
C SER A 221 56.48 15.66 1.34
N LEU A 222 57.49 16.37 0.83
CA LEU A 222 58.47 17.10 1.65
C LEU A 222 57.89 18.22 2.51
N LEU A 223 56.72 18.75 2.15
CA LEU A 223 56.11 19.92 2.81
C LEU A 223 54.80 19.58 3.51
N VAL A 224 54.75 18.39 4.09
CA VAL A 224 53.74 17.99 5.05
C VAL A 224 54.16 18.47 6.43
N VAL A 225 53.23 19.05 7.21
CA VAL A 225 53.51 19.49 8.57
C VAL A 225 53.57 18.26 9.48
N PRO A 226 54.70 17.96 10.15
CA PRO A 226 54.79 16.80 11.03
C PRO A 226 53.84 16.92 12.22
N ARG A 227 53.37 15.78 12.72
CA ARG A 227 52.37 15.66 13.81
C ARG A 227 51.07 16.43 13.56
N SER A 228 50.75 16.75 12.31
CA SER A 228 49.53 17.49 11.97
C SER A 228 48.32 16.59 11.75
N SER A 229 48.51 15.28 11.60
CA SER A 229 47.37 14.39 11.33
C SER A 229 46.56 14.09 12.58
N ARG A 230 45.24 14.27 12.50
CA ARG A 230 44.29 13.98 13.57
C ARG A 230 43.14 13.14 13.02
N LYS A 231 42.72 12.12 13.77
CA LYS A 231 41.53 11.33 13.43
C LYS A 231 40.28 12.12 13.85
N LEU A 232 39.44 12.49 12.89
CA LEU A 232 38.23 13.29 13.12
C LEU A 232 36.99 12.41 13.34
N PHE A 233 36.92 11.30 12.61
CA PHE A 233 35.78 10.39 12.63
C PHE A 233 36.21 8.98 12.30
N GLU A 234 35.53 7.98 12.89
CA GLU A 234 35.75 6.57 12.63
C GLU A 234 34.41 5.84 12.56
N ASP A 235 34.26 4.96 11.58
CA ASP A 235 33.14 4.02 11.46
C ASP A 235 33.64 2.56 11.38
N GLY A 236 32.76 1.66 10.94
CA GLY A 236 33.09 0.23 10.80
C GLY A 236 34.09 -0.08 9.68
N GLU A 237 34.19 0.77 8.65
CA GLU A 237 34.99 0.54 7.45
C GLU A 237 36.34 1.28 7.49
N GLY A 238 36.38 2.44 8.13
CA GLY A 238 37.59 3.27 8.18
C GLY A 238 37.42 4.54 9.00
N ALA A 239 38.35 5.47 8.81
CA ALA A 239 38.37 6.75 9.50
C ALA A 239 38.77 7.90 8.58
N VAL A 240 38.28 9.08 8.91
CA VAL A 240 38.65 10.35 8.28
C VAL A 240 39.71 11.01 9.14
N PHE A 241 40.87 11.26 8.54
CA PHE A 241 41.98 11.98 9.14
C PHE A 241 42.10 13.36 8.51
N SER A 242 42.42 14.38 9.29
CA SER A 242 42.97 15.63 8.76
C SER A 242 44.49 15.50 8.56
N VAL A 243 45.06 16.30 7.66
CA VAL A 243 46.51 16.49 7.49
C VAL A 243 46.77 17.90 6.99
N THR A 244 47.73 18.59 7.58
CA THR A 244 48.10 19.96 7.15
C THR A 244 49.41 19.92 6.35
N LEU A 245 49.42 20.61 5.22
CA LEU A 245 50.56 20.68 4.30
C LEU A 245 50.57 22.01 3.53
N PHE A 246 51.67 22.30 2.86
CA PHE A 246 51.76 23.49 2.01
C PHE A 246 50.91 23.34 0.74
N LYS A 247 50.20 24.41 0.35
CA LYS A 247 49.32 24.42 -0.83
C LYS A 247 50.02 23.97 -2.11
N ARG A 248 51.30 24.31 -2.28
CA ARG A 248 52.10 23.98 -3.49
C ARG A 248 52.35 22.49 -3.71
N VAL A 249 52.20 21.65 -2.68
CA VAL A 249 52.43 20.19 -2.77
C VAL A 249 51.14 19.37 -2.72
N VAL A 250 49.96 20.01 -2.73
CA VAL A 250 48.67 19.31 -2.66
C VAL A 250 48.51 18.26 -3.76
N CYS A 251 48.87 18.60 -5.01
CA CYS A 251 48.75 17.67 -6.13
C CYS A 251 49.68 16.46 -5.99
N GLU A 252 50.94 16.68 -5.58
CA GLU A 252 51.91 15.61 -5.33
C GLU A 252 51.44 14.70 -4.19
N PHE A 253 50.97 15.30 -3.09
CA PHE A 253 50.46 14.56 -1.94
C PHE A 253 49.25 13.70 -2.32
N LYS A 254 48.28 14.26 -3.07
CA LYS A 254 47.11 13.51 -3.57
C LYS A 254 47.53 12.29 -4.40
N ALA A 255 48.50 12.44 -5.30
CA ALA A 255 48.99 11.34 -6.12
C ALA A 255 49.62 10.22 -5.27
N LYS A 256 50.54 10.56 -4.35
CA LYS A 256 51.19 9.54 -3.51
C LYS A 256 50.26 8.92 -2.47
N ALA A 257 49.29 9.68 -1.98
CA ALA A 257 48.22 9.17 -1.12
C ALA A 257 47.40 8.13 -1.88
N GLN A 258 47.01 8.41 -3.13
CA GLN A 258 46.27 7.48 -3.98
C GLN A 258 47.07 6.21 -4.30
N GLU A 259 48.36 6.33 -4.62
CA GLU A 259 49.26 5.17 -4.79
C GLU A 259 49.32 4.28 -3.54
N SER A 260 49.27 4.91 -2.36
CA SER A 260 49.23 4.23 -1.06
C SER A 260 47.84 3.73 -0.67
N LYS A 261 46.84 3.86 -1.56
CA LYS A 261 45.42 3.51 -1.36
C LYS A 261 44.72 4.33 -0.27
N PHE A 262 45.18 5.55 -0.04
CA PHE A 262 44.48 6.55 0.76
C PHE A 262 43.65 7.44 -0.16
N ILE A 263 42.43 7.77 0.25
CA ILE A 263 41.51 8.58 -0.55
C ILE A 263 41.51 9.99 0.04
N VAL A 264 42.05 10.97 -0.68
CA VAL A 264 41.99 12.37 -0.28
C VAL A 264 40.65 12.95 -0.73
N ARG A 265 39.89 13.47 0.23
CA ARG A 265 38.57 14.06 0.01
C ARG A 265 38.66 15.57 -0.03
N GLU A 266 38.05 16.16 -1.05
CA GLU A 266 37.85 17.60 -1.12
C GLU A 266 36.71 17.98 -0.19
N TYR A 267 36.91 19.04 0.59
CA TYR A 267 35.93 19.51 1.55
C TYR A 267 35.79 21.02 1.45
N CYS A 268 34.55 21.47 1.32
CA CYS A 268 34.18 22.88 1.23
C CYS A 268 32.94 23.11 2.10
N PHE A 269 33.08 23.97 3.11
CA PHE A 269 31.98 24.29 4.04
C PHE A 269 30.73 24.81 3.30
N ASP A 270 30.90 25.68 2.29
CA ASP A 270 29.79 26.24 1.52
C ASP A 270 29.05 25.19 0.67
N GLN A 271 29.77 24.17 0.20
CA GLN A 271 29.16 23.07 -0.56
C GLN A 271 28.37 22.16 0.39
N GLU A 272 28.97 21.76 1.51
CA GLU A 272 28.32 20.92 2.52
C GLU A 272 27.09 21.61 3.15
N ALA A 273 27.15 22.92 3.38
CA ALA A 273 26.00 23.69 3.85
C ALA A 273 24.83 23.69 2.84
N ARG A 274 25.13 23.78 1.54
CA ARG A 274 24.13 23.69 0.46
C ARG A 274 23.53 22.29 0.37
N GLU A 275 24.35 21.25 0.37
CA GLU A 275 23.89 19.86 0.34
C GLU A 275 22.99 19.53 1.55
N GLN A 276 23.33 20.02 2.73
CA GLN A 276 22.52 19.87 3.95
C GLN A 276 21.22 20.64 3.88
N GLN A 277 21.23 21.84 3.31
CA GLN A 277 20.01 22.59 3.07
C GLN A 277 19.07 21.84 2.11
N GLU A 278 19.61 21.28 1.03
CA GLU A 278 18.84 20.44 0.12
C GLU A 278 18.26 19.22 0.85
N ILE A 279 19.06 18.48 1.63
CA ILE A 279 18.58 17.31 2.40
C ILE A 279 17.44 17.71 3.35
N ARG A 280 17.54 18.87 4.03
CA ARG A 280 16.48 19.40 4.89
C ARG A 280 15.20 19.68 4.10
N GLU A 281 15.31 20.35 2.96
CA GLU A 281 14.18 20.64 2.08
C GLU A 281 13.52 19.36 1.56
N TYR A 282 14.30 18.37 1.12
CA TYR A 282 13.81 17.06 0.70
C TYR A 282 13.12 16.31 1.86
N THR A 283 13.63 16.44 3.09
CA THR A 283 13.04 15.82 4.28
C THR A 283 11.68 16.43 4.64
N ILE A 284 11.57 17.77 4.57
CA ILE A 284 10.30 18.48 4.77
C ILE A 284 9.29 18.07 3.70
N LEU A 285 9.71 18.13 2.42
CA LEU A 285 8.85 17.75 1.30
C LEU A 285 8.39 16.28 1.38
N LYS A 286 9.27 15.36 1.84
CA LYS A 286 8.91 13.95 2.06
C LYS A 286 7.80 13.84 3.09
N ARG A 287 7.89 14.57 4.20
CA ARG A 287 6.86 14.57 5.26
C ARG A 287 5.53 15.11 4.73
N GLU A 288 5.54 16.23 4.01
CA GLU A 288 4.32 16.81 3.44
C GLU A 288 3.65 15.85 2.44
N LYS A 289 4.44 15.26 1.53
CA LYS A 289 3.92 14.28 0.56
C LYS A 289 3.40 13.02 1.23
N TYR A 290 4.08 12.55 2.28
CA TYR A 290 3.64 11.43 3.10
C TYR A 290 2.25 11.67 3.70
N GLU A 291 2.05 12.81 4.37
CA GLU A 291 0.77 13.13 5.02
C GLU A 291 -0.37 13.23 4.02
N ILE A 292 -0.15 13.90 2.88
CA ILE A 292 -1.13 14.00 1.79
C ILE A 292 -1.46 12.61 1.25
N PHE A 293 -0.45 11.78 1.00
CA PHE A 293 -0.63 10.47 0.40
C PHE A 293 -1.38 9.52 1.35
N VAL A 294 -1.00 9.47 2.62
CA VAL A 294 -1.68 8.65 3.63
C VAL A 294 -3.14 9.05 3.78
N ARG A 295 -3.42 10.36 3.85
CA ARG A 295 -4.81 10.85 3.92
C ARG A 295 -5.61 10.44 2.69
N TRP A 296 -5.00 10.53 1.49
CA TRP A 296 -5.62 10.10 0.25
C TRP A 296 -5.93 8.59 0.26
N LEU A 297 -4.98 7.75 0.69
CA LEU A 297 -5.16 6.29 0.79
C LEU A 297 -6.34 5.93 1.70
N MET A 298 -6.43 6.59 2.87
CA MET A 298 -7.49 6.35 3.86
C MET A 298 -8.90 6.67 3.33
N VAL A 299 -9.04 7.81 2.66
CA VAL A 299 -10.32 8.25 2.08
C VAL A 299 -10.70 7.37 0.89
N ASN A 300 -9.77 7.15 -0.04
CA ASN A 300 -10.04 6.39 -1.26
C ASN A 300 -10.31 4.93 -0.99
N PHE A 301 -9.61 4.32 -0.03
CA PHE A 301 -9.91 2.94 0.38
C PHE A 301 -11.38 2.77 0.79
N SER A 302 -11.87 3.69 1.62
CA SER A 302 -13.25 3.67 2.11
C SER A 302 -14.26 3.86 0.98
N GLN A 303 -13.99 4.80 0.07
CA GLN A 303 -14.86 5.09 -1.08
C GLN A 303 -14.90 3.92 -2.06
N LEU A 304 -13.74 3.35 -2.40
CA LEU A 304 -13.63 2.18 -3.27
C LEU A 304 -14.34 0.97 -2.68
N PHE A 305 -14.21 0.73 -1.37
CA PHE A 305 -14.92 -0.36 -0.70
C PHE A 305 -16.45 -0.16 -0.78
N ILE A 306 -16.94 1.06 -0.53
CA ILE A 306 -18.36 1.40 -0.66
C ILE A 306 -18.84 1.17 -2.10
N ALA A 307 -18.09 1.62 -3.10
CA ALA A 307 -18.39 1.44 -4.51
C ALA A 307 -18.41 -0.05 -4.89
N TRP A 308 -17.49 -0.85 -4.35
CA TRP A 308 -17.44 -2.30 -4.57
C TRP A 308 -18.67 -3.01 -4.01
N ILE A 309 -19.14 -2.66 -2.82
CA ILE A 309 -20.37 -3.25 -2.26
C ILE A 309 -21.61 -2.87 -3.09
N HIS A 310 -21.68 -1.64 -3.60
CA HIS A 310 -22.74 -1.24 -4.53
C HIS A 310 -22.66 -2.00 -5.85
N LEU A 311 -21.45 -2.22 -6.37
CA LEU A 311 -21.25 -3.07 -7.55
C LEU A 311 -21.77 -4.48 -7.27
N LYS A 312 -21.38 -5.13 -6.17
CA LYS A 312 -21.92 -6.45 -5.76
C LYS A 312 -23.45 -6.46 -5.68
N ALA A 313 -24.06 -5.40 -5.16
CA ALA A 313 -25.51 -5.25 -5.12
C ALA A 313 -26.13 -5.21 -6.53
N ILE A 314 -25.52 -4.47 -7.46
CA ILE A 314 -25.92 -4.44 -8.88
C ILE A 314 -25.78 -5.83 -9.51
N GLY A 315 -24.68 -6.53 -9.26
CA GLY A 315 -24.46 -7.90 -9.77
C GLY A 315 -25.55 -8.86 -9.32
N VAL A 316 -25.90 -8.84 -8.03
CA VAL A 316 -27.02 -9.62 -7.48
C VAL A 316 -28.33 -9.29 -8.17
N PHE A 317 -28.62 -8.00 -8.36
CA PHE A 317 -29.86 -7.56 -9.02
C PHE A 317 -29.91 -8.07 -10.46
N VAL A 318 -28.85 -7.85 -11.24
CA VAL A 318 -28.75 -8.25 -12.66
C VAL A 318 -28.90 -9.76 -12.81
N GLU A 319 -28.17 -10.56 -12.03
CA GLU A 319 -28.31 -12.01 -12.07
C GLU A 319 -29.69 -12.50 -11.61
N SER A 320 -30.28 -11.83 -10.61
CA SER A 320 -31.64 -12.19 -10.17
C SER A 320 -32.67 -11.94 -11.26
N VAL A 321 -32.54 -10.85 -12.02
CA VAL A 321 -33.40 -10.56 -13.17
C VAL A 321 -33.19 -11.59 -14.27
N LEU A 322 -31.94 -11.90 -14.62
CA LEU A 322 -31.60 -12.86 -15.67
C LEU A 322 -32.03 -14.30 -15.33
N ARG A 323 -31.97 -14.70 -14.05
CA ARG A 323 -32.28 -16.06 -13.61
C ARG A 323 -33.74 -16.27 -13.22
N TYR A 324 -34.36 -15.31 -12.54
CA TYR A 324 -35.73 -15.44 -12.03
C TYR A 324 -36.78 -14.79 -12.93
N GLY A 325 -36.35 -13.94 -13.87
CA GLY A 325 -37.24 -13.23 -14.78
C GLY A 325 -37.97 -12.05 -14.13
N LEU A 326 -38.92 -11.49 -14.90
CA LEU A 326 -39.76 -10.37 -14.47
C LEU A 326 -41.17 -10.88 -14.08
N PRO A 327 -41.82 -10.28 -13.07
CA PRO A 327 -41.32 -9.22 -12.19
C PRO A 327 -40.22 -9.72 -11.26
N VAL A 328 -39.25 -8.84 -10.97
CA VAL A 328 -38.09 -9.15 -10.12
C VAL A 328 -38.57 -9.40 -8.69
N ASN A 329 -38.68 -10.67 -8.29
CA ASN A 329 -39.19 -11.04 -6.97
C ASN A 329 -38.18 -11.90 -6.21
N TYR A 330 -37.27 -11.24 -5.49
CA TYR A 330 -36.24 -11.89 -4.69
C TYR A 330 -35.96 -11.13 -3.39
N GLN A 331 -35.30 -11.81 -2.45
CA GLN A 331 -34.76 -11.22 -1.25
C GLN A 331 -33.25 -11.48 -1.20
N ALA A 332 -32.45 -10.41 -1.29
CA ALA A 332 -31.02 -10.51 -1.04
C ALA A 332 -30.73 -10.70 0.46
N LEU A 333 -29.78 -11.58 0.75
CA LEU A 333 -29.31 -11.86 2.11
C LEU A 333 -27.79 -11.84 2.13
N LEU A 334 -27.23 -11.21 3.16
CA LEU A 334 -25.81 -11.28 3.47
C LEU A 334 -25.59 -12.40 4.49
N LEU A 335 -24.77 -13.38 4.16
CA LEU A 335 -24.37 -14.47 5.06
C LEU A 335 -22.93 -14.26 5.50
N GLN A 336 -22.66 -14.33 6.79
CA GLN A 336 -21.29 -14.35 7.33
C GLN A 336 -20.95 -15.75 7.81
N THR A 337 -20.05 -16.42 7.10
CA THR A 337 -19.56 -17.75 7.46
C THR A 337 -18.10 -17.67 7.92
N ASP A 338 -17.71 -18.62 8.77
CA ASP A 338 -16.31 -18.89 9.01
C ASP A 338 -15.78 -19.94 8.01
N LYS A 339 -14.45 -20.12 7.97
CA LYS A 339 -13.80 -21.11 7.10
C LYS A 339 -14.25 -22.55 7.41
N LYS A 340 -14.59 -22.85 8.67
CA LYS A 340 -14.94 -24.21 9.13
C LYS A 340 -16.30 -24.67 8.60
N HIS A 341 -17.28 -23.77 8.60
CA HIS A 341 -18.66 -24.06 8.22
C HIS A 341 -18.95 -23.77 6.74
N SER A 342 -18.04 -23.11 6.03
CA SER A 342 -18.20 -22.74 4.62
C SER A 342 -18.62 -23.91 3.71
N LYS A 343 -17.95 -25.07 3.80
CA LYS A 343 -18.30 -26.25 2.98
C LYS A 343 -19.73 -26.72 3.26
N LYS A 344 -20.06 -26.90 4.55
CA LYS A 344 -21.40 -27.33 4.98
C LYS A 344 -22.50 -26.34 4.60
N LEU A 345 -22.20 -25.03 4.64
CA LEU A 345 -23.11 -23.98 4.19
C LEU A 345 -23.35 -24.07 2.68
N ARG A 346 -22.31 -24.24 1.86
CA ARG A 346 -22.45 -24.49 0.42
C ARG A 346 -23.32 -25.71 0.14
N ASP A 347 -23.06 -26.84 0.80
CA ASP A 347 -23.84 -28.08 0.61
C ASP A 347 -25.32 -27.86 0.97
N THR A 348 -25.58 -27.12 2.05
CA THR A 348 -26.95 -26.78 2.49
C THR A 348 -27.65 -25.88 1.49
N LEU A 349 -26.99 -24.82 0.99
CA LEU A 349 -27.53 -23.92 -0.03
C LEU A 349 -27.81 -24.67 -1.33
N SER A 350 -26.85 -25.48 -1.80
CA SER A 350 -26.98 -26.30 -3.00
C SER A 350 -28.15 -27.27 -2.91
N SER A 351 -28.35 -27.90 -1.74
CA SER A 351 -29.47 -28.80 -1.49
C SER A 351 -30.82 -28.07 -1.50
N LEU A 352 -30.91 -26.91 -0.84
CA LEU A 352 -32.14 -26.12 -0.75
C LEU A 352 -32.58 -25.55 -2.11
N PHE A 353 -31.61 -25.10 -2.90
CA PHE A 353 -31.86 -24.40 -4.16
C PHE A 353 -31.59 -25.25 -5.41
N LYS A 354 -31.40 -26.57 -5.27
CA LYS A 354 -31.17 -27.51 -6.39
C LYS A 354 -32.20 -27.37 -7.52
N HIS A 355 -33.44 -27.05 -7.19
CA HIS A 355 -34.54 -26.87 -8.16
C HIS A 355 -34.39 -25.64 -9.07
N LEU A 356 -33.51 -24.69 -8.73
CA LEU A 356 -33.21 -23.48 -9.51
C LEU A 356 -32.00 -23.67 -10.44
N ASP A 357 -31.44 -24.88 -10.53
CA ASP A 357 -30.36 -25.21 -11.45
C ASP A 357 -30.94 -25.46 -12.86
N PRO A 358 -30.79 -24.54 -13.84
CA PRO A 358 -31.26 -24.78 -15.21
C PRO A 358 -30.50 -25.89 -15.91
N THR A 359 -29.30 -26.28 -15.44
CA THR A 359 -28.58 -27.45 -15.97
C THR A 359 -29.10 -28.77 -15.40
N ALA A 360 -29.98 -28.76 -14.40
CA ALA A 360 -30.59 -29.98 -13.89
C ALA A 360 -31.41 -30.72 -14.95
N SER A 361 -31.99 -30.00 -15.93
CA SER A 361 -32.63 -30.59 -17.11
C SER A 361 -31.65 -30.99 -18.23
N LEU A 362 -30.44 -30.42 -18.24
CA LEU A 362 -29.39 -30.73 -19.23
C LEU A 362 -28.49 -31.89 -18.80
N LYS A 363 -28.47 -32.28 -17.52
CA LYS A 363 -27.68 -33.43 -17.04
C LYS A 363 -28.16 -34.79 -17.58
N ASP A 364 -29.37 -34.87 -18.15
CA ASP A 364 -29.84 -36.04 -18.90
C ASP A 364 -29.38 -36.06 -20.37
N VAL A 365 -28.74 -35.00 -20.86
CA VAL A 365 -28.16 -34.94 -22.22
C VAL A 365 -26.68 -34.58 -22.07
N SER A 366 -25.81 -35.58 -22.20
CA SER A 366 -24.35 -35.40 -22.13
C SER A 366 -23.87 -34.30 -23.09
N CYS A 367 -23.57 -33.11 -22.57
CA CYS A 367 -22.91 -32.05 -23.33
C CYS A 367 -21.42 -32.01 -22.95
N ASP A 368 -20.64 -32.81 -23.67
CA ASP A 368 -19.18 -32.68 -23.75
C ASP A 368 -18.82 -31.47 -24.64
N ILE A 369 -19.01 -30.24 -24.14
CA ILE A 369 -18.51 -29.02 -24.79
C ILE A 369 -17.40 -28.40 -23.93
N PRO A 370 -16.12 -28.54 -24.32
CA PRO A 370 -14.99 -27.94 -23.62
C PRO A 370 -15.05 -26.41 -23.70
N GLY A 371 -15.13 -25.74 -22.54
CA GLY A 371 -15.08 -24.27 -22.42
C GLY A 371 -16.25 -23.65 -21.65
N LEU A 372 -17.38 -24.34 -21.51
CA LEU A 372 -18.56 -23.83 -20.78
C LEU A 372 -18.49 -24.05 -19.25
N CYS A 373 -17.56 -24.86 -18.78
CA CYS A 373 -17.48 -25.36 -17.39
C CYS A 373 -16.44 -24.67 -16.51
N GLN A 374 -15.99 -23.46 -16.82
CA GLN A 374 -14.98 -22.76 -16.00
C GLN A 374 -15.54 -21.76 -14.98
N GLU A 375 -16.83 -21.42 -15.04
CA GLU A 375 -17.49 -20.68 -13.96
C GLU A 375 -18.18 -21.67 -13.02
N GLU A 376 -17.97 -21.52 -11.70
CA GLU A 376 -18.61 -22.35 -10.67
C GLU A 376 -20.13 -22.16 -10.72
N TYR A 377 -20.80 -22.91 -11.60
CA TYR A 377 -22.24 -22.80 -11.81
C TYR A 377 -22.98 -23.33 -10.58
N SER A 378 -23.42 -22.40 -9.72
CA SER A 378 -24.15 -22.71 -8.50
C SER A 378 -25.65 -22.69 -8.75
N SER A 379 -26.39 -23.59 -8.09
CA SER A 379 -27.86 -23.64 -8.14
C SER A 379 -28.54 -22.42 -7.51
N TYR A 380 -27.77 -21.51 -6.92
CA TYR A 380 -28.20 -20.24 -6.35
C TYR A 380 -27.24 -19.13 -6.77
N ILE A 381 -27.70 -17.88 -6.73
CA ILE A 381 -26.87 -16.70 -7.01
C ILE A 381 -26.08 -16.36 -5.75
N CYS A 382 -24.75 -16.25 -5.87
CA CYS A 382 -23.87 -15.98 -4.76
C CYS A 382 -22.66 -15.16 -5.18
N PHE A 383 -22.52 -13.98 -4.60
CA PHE A 383 -21.36 -13.12 -4.78
C PHE A 383 -20.52 -13.14 -3.50
N PRO A 384 -19.29 -13.69 -3.53
CA PRO A 384 -18.39 -13.62 -2.39
C PRO A 384 -17.85 -12.19 -2.22
N ILE A 385 -17.79 -11.75 -0.97
CA ILE A 385 -17.17 -10.50 -0.52
C ILE A 385 -16.03 -10.91 0.42
N ASN A 386 -14.83 -10.95 -0.13
CA ASN A 386 -13.64 -11.31 0.63
C ASN A 386 -13.15 -10.11 1.46
N THR A 387 -13.25 -10.23 2.77
CA THR A 387 -12.75 -9.21 3.72
C THR A 387 -11.38 -9.56 4.30
N SER A 388 -10.70 -10.58 3.76
CA SER A 388 -9.31 -10.91 4.14
C SER A 388 -8.32 -9.82 3.77
N MET A 389 -8.68 -8.96 2.81
CA MET A 389 -7.89 -7.79 2.41
C MET A 389 -7.99 -6.63 3.40
N LEU A 390 -8.94 -6.67 4.36
CA LEU A 390 -9.10 -5.70 5.45
C LEU A 390 -8.30 -6.10 6.70
#